data_AF-A0A653CKM8-F1
#
_entry.id   AF-A0A653CKM8-F1
#
_cell.length_a   1.000
_cell.length_b   1.000
_cell.length_c   1.000
_cell.angle_alpha   90.00
_cell.angle_beta   90.00
_cell.angle_gamma   90.00
#
_symmetry.space_group_name_H-M   'P 1'
#
loop_
_entity.id
_entity.type
_entity.pdbx_description
1 polymer ?
#
loop_
_entity_poly.entity_id
_entity_poly.type
_entity_poly.pdbx_seq_one_letter_code
_entity_poly.pdbx_strand_id
1 'polypeptide(L)'
;MTSSTDTADEPMDVATSQDLSPPRKRSKKRHFDVRLKEVILNVYKYATKKKSLTTAADDIVEEVALKIGICKRSVYKVVREYRTRHSFAAPLTNQNRKHCIDLVDHGDKSAIRRKVHQFVFRNELPTIHRVLKEVND
;
A
#
# COMPACT_ATOMS: atom_id res chain seq x y z
N MET A 1 -18.04 11.72 -76.37
CA MET A 1 -19.43 12.13 -76.05
C MET A 1 -19.68 11.78 -74.59
N THR A 2 -20.30 12.73 -73.92
CA THR A 2 -20.51 12.93 -72.49
C THR A 2 -21.22 11.80 -71.75
N SER A 3 -20.84 11.55 -70.49
CA SER A 3 -21.79 11.45 -69.38
C SER A 3 -21.10 11.26 -68.02
N SER A 4 -21.46 12.14 -67.07
CA SER A 4 -21.79 11.81 -65.67
C SER A 4 -20.65 11.47 -64.69
N THR A 5 -20.57 11.98 -63.47
CA THR A 5 -21.44 12.89 -62.67
C THR A 5 -20.58 13.34 -61.48
N ASP A 6 -20.58 14.65 -61.21
CA ASP A 6 -20.21 15.23 -59.92
C ASP A 6 -20.99 14.55 -58.79
N THR A 7 -20.28 14.01 -57.80
CA THR A 7 -20.83 13.77 -56.46
C THR A 7 -19.90 14.43 -55.48
N ALA A 8 -20.45 15.42 -54.77
CA ALA A 8 -19.75 16.33 -53.88
C ALA A 8 -18.96 15.62 -52.77
N ASP A 9 -17.70 16.03 -52.64
CA ASP A 9 -16.94 16.02 -51.40
C ASP A 9 -17.58 17.03 -50.44
N GLU A 10 -18.07 16.58 -49.28
CA GLU A 10 -18.15 17.40 -48.07
C GLU A 10 -17.78 16.53 -46.85
N PRO A 11 -17.04 17.09 -45.88
CA PRO A 11 -16.36 16.35 -44.83
C PRO A 11 -17.25 16.18 -43.59
N MET A 12 -17.34 14.96 -43.07
CA MET A 12 -18.01 14.68 -41.80
C MET A 12 -17.00 14.06 -40.83
N ASP A 13 -16.07 14.89 -40.35
CA ASP A 13 -15.33 14.62 -39.11
C ASP A 13 -16.31 14.73 -37.93
N VAL A 14 -17.10 13.68 -37.71
CA VAL A 14 -17.86 13.54 -36.46
C VAL A 14 -16.86 13.08 -35.40
N ALA A 15 -16.21 14.08 -34.80
CA ALA A 15 -15.51 13.94 -33.53
C ALA A 15 -16.49 13.35 -32.51
N THR A 16 -16.45 12.02 -32.38
CA THR A 16 -17.16 11.29 -31.34
C THR A 16 -16.50 11.69 -30.03
N SER A 17 -17.06 12.72 -29.40
CA SER A 17 -16.73 13.13 -28.04
C SER A 17 -17.17 11.98 -27.14
N GLN A 18 -16.29 10.98 -27.00
CA GLN A 18 -16.43 10.02 -25.93
C GLN A 18 -16.35 10.82 -24.64
N ASP A 19 -17.46 10.87 -23.91
CA ASP A 19 -17.52 11.33 -22.52
C ASP A 19 -16.63 10.41 -21.68
N LEU A 20 -15.31 10.64 -21.77
CA LEU A 20 -14.33 9.98 -20.96
C LEU A 20 -14.55 10.50 -19.55
N SER A 21 -15.10 9.63 -18.71
CA SER A 21 -15.24 9.88 -17.28
C SER A 21 -13.92 10.42 -16.74
N PRO A 22 -13.93 11.38 -15.79
CA PRO A 22 -12.70 11.94 -15.25
C PRO A 22 -11.75 10.81 -14.84
N PRO A 23 -10.44 10.88 -15.20
CA PRO A 23 -9.49 9.82 -14.95
C PRO A 23 -9.58 9.35 -13.50
N ARG A 24 -10.01 8.10 -13.31
CA ARG A 24 -10.24 7.55 -11.98
C ARG A 24 -8.94 7.66 -11.18
N LYS A 25 -8.97 8.38 -10.05
CA LYS A 25 -7.79 8.59 -9.21
C LYS A 25 -7.17 7.24 -8.87
N ARG A 26 -5.91 7.03 -9.31
CA ARG A 26 -5.17 5.80 -9.04
C ARG A 26 -5.21 5.52 -7.54
N SER A 27 -5.59 4.30 -7.16
CA SER A 27 -5.51 3.88 -5.76
C SER A 27 -4.09 4.12 -5.24
N LYS A 28 -3.97 4.67 -4.02
CA LYS A 28 -2.67 4.99 -3.43
C LYS A 28 -1.76 3.77 -3.51
N LYS A 29 -0.48 3.99 -3.89
CA LYS A 29 0.52 2.93 -4.05
C LYS A 29 0.55 2.06 -2.79
N ARG A 30 -0.01 0.86 -2.89
CA ARG A 30 0.16 -0.19 -1.88
C ARG A 30 1.54 -0.81 -2.07
N HIS A 31 2.21 -1.16 -0.96
CA HIS A 31 3.43 -1.96 -1.01
C HIS A 31 3.16 -3.26 -1.77
N PHE A 32 4.16 -3.81 -2.46
CA PHE A 32 4.00 -5.16 -3.00
C PHE A 32 3.88 -6.14 -1.85
N ASP A 33 2.86 -7.00 -1.96
CA ASP A 33 2.70 -8.13 -1.07
C ASP A 33 3.89 -9.10 -1.22
N VAL A 34 4.19 -9.82 -0.15
CA VAL A 34 5.29 -10.79 -0.09
C VAL A 34 5.15 -11.82 -1.21
N ARG A 35 3.94 -12.34 -1.44
CA ARG A 35 3.64 -13.30 -2.50
C ARG A 35 3.99 -12.78 -3.90
N LEU A 36 3.65 -11.51 -4.17
CA LEU A 36 3.97 -10.90 -5.45
C LEU A 36 5.49 -10.76 -5.62
N LYS A 37 6.22 -10.42 -4.56
CA LYS A 37 7.70 -10.36 -4.59
C LYS A 37 8.33 -11.73 -4.85
N GLU A 38 7.78 -12.79 -4.27
CA GLU A 38 8.22 -14.17 -4.50
C GLU A 38 7.99 -14.60 -5.96
N VAL A 39 6.83 -14.31 -6.53
CA VAL A 39 6.55 -14.57 -7.94
C VAL A 39 7.55 -13.83 -8.84
N ILE A 40 7.79 -12.54 -8.60
CA ILE A 40 8.78 -11.75 -9.34
C ILE A 40 10.17 -12.39 -9.25
N LEU A 41 10.59 -12.81 -8.06
CA LEU A 41 11.89 -13.44 -7.85
C LEU A 41 11.99 -14.78 -8.58
N ASN A 42 10.95 -15.60 -8.55
CA ASN A 42 10.94 -16.90 -9.21
C ASN A 42 11.01 -16.77 -10.73
N VAL A 43 10.22 -15.86 -11.31
CA VAL A 43 10.28 -15.58 -12.76
C VAL A 43 11.64 -15.01 -13.14
N TYR A 44 12.21 -14.12 -12.34
CA TYR A 44 13.56 -13.60 -12.56
C TYR A 44 14.63 -14.69 -12.53
N LYS A 45 14.59 -15.59 -11.52
CA LYS A 45 15.50 -16.74 -11.43
C LYS A 45 15.37 -17.67 -12.64
N TYR A 46 14.14 -17.91 -13.10
CA TYR A 46 13.89 -18.73 -14.29
C TYR A 46 14.45 -18.06 -15.57
N ALA A 47 14.18 -16.76 -15.77
CA ALA A 47 14.68 -16.01 -16.92
C ALA A 47 16.21 -15.95 -16.94
N THR A 48 16.84 -15.79 -15.77
CA THR A 48 18.30 -15.78 -15.61
C THR A 48 18.93 -17.14 -15.90
N LYS A 49 18.26 -18.25 -15.55
CA LYS A 49 18.72 -19.61 -15.88
C LYS A 49 18.56 -19.94 -17.36
N LYS A 50 17.47 -19.46 -17.98
CA LYS A 50 17.15 -19.73 -19.38
C LYS A 50 18.09 -18.98 -20.32
N LYS A 51 18.49 -17.77 -19.97
CA LYS A 51 19.39 -16.95 -20.77
C LYS A 51 20.84 -17.25 -20.40
N SER A 52 21.72 -17.31 -21.39
CA SER A 52 23.17 -17.45 -21.18
C SER A 52 23.76 -16.18 -20.55
N LEU A 53 24.94 -16.33 -19.92
CA LEU A 53 25.65 -15.29 -19.15
C LEU A 53 25.98 -14.01 -19.95
N THR A 54 25.86 -14.07 -21.27
CA THR A 54 26.14 -12.99 -22.23
C THR A 54 24.99 -11.98 -22.39
N THR A 55 23.79 -12.30 -21.91
CA THR A 55 22.64 -11.39 -22.01
C THR A 55 22.71 -10.26 -20.99
N ALA A 56 22.37 -9.04 -21.41
CA ALA A 56 22.34 -7.89 -20.51
C ALA A 56 21.28 -8.10 -19.42
N ALA A 57 21.61 -7.73 -18.18
CA ALA A 57 20.69 -7.85 -17.05
C ALA A 57 19.39 -7.05 -17.28
N ASP A 58 19.48 -5.94 -18.00
CA ASP A 58 18.36 -5.06 -18.31
C ASP A 58 17.32 -5.75 -19.22
N ASP A 59 17.75 -6.58 -20.17
CA ASP A 59 16.86 -7.36 -21.04
C ASP A 59 16.11 -8.44 -20.27
N ILE A 60 16.76 -9.04 -19.26
CA ILE A 60 16.13 -10.00 -18.36
C ILE A 60 15.04 -9.29 -17.54
N VAL A 61 15.37 -8.13 -16.99
CA VAL A 61 14.42 -7.32 -16.19
C VAL A 61 13.25 -6.82 -17.03
N GLU A 62 13.49 -6.43 -18.28
CA GLU A 62 12.44 -6.02 -19.22
C GLU A 62 11.47 -7.16 -19.53
N GLU A 63 11.99 -8.36 -19.82
CA GLU A 63 11.15 -9.53 -20.06
C GLU A 63 10.30 -9.88 -18.83
N VAL A 64 10.89 -9.84 -17.63
CA VAL A 64 10.17 -10.10 -16.36
C VAL A 64 9.10 -9.05 -16.12
N ALA A 65 9.42 -7.77 -16.36
CA ALA A 65 8.50 -6.65 -16.24
C ALA A 65 7.28 -6.81 -17.17
N LEU A 66 7.52 -7.19 -18.43
CA LEU A 66 6.46 -7.43 -19.42
C LEU A 66 5.59 -8.65 -19.05
N LYS A 67 6.20 -9.76 -18.63
CA LYS A 67 5.48 -10.99 -18.24
C LYS A 67 4.54 -10.80 -17.06
N ILE A 68 4.95 -10.00 -16.07
CA ILE A 68 4.19 -9.79 -14.83
C ILE A 68 3.30 -8.54 -14.92
N GLY A 69 3.59 -7.62 -15.83
CA GLY A 69 2.88 -6.35 -15.97
C GLY A 69 3.29 -5.31 -14.92
N ILE A 70 4.58 -5.23 -14.59
CA ILE A 70 5.14 -4.28 -13.61
C ILE A 70 6.27 -3.45 -14.21
N CYS A 71 6.59 -2.31 -13.59
CA CYS A 71 7.68 -1.46 -14.07
C CYS A 71 9.07 -2.11 -13.81
N LYS A 72 10.04 -1.92 -14.72
CA LYS A 72 11.45 -2.37 -14.55
C LYS A 72 12.03 -1.98 -13.18
N ARG A 73 11.80 -0.73 -12.76
CA ARG A 73 12.25 -0.19 -11.45
C ARG A 73 11.74 -0.99 -10.25
N SER A 74 10.55 -1.58 -10.36
CA SER A 74 9.96 -2.43 -9.34
C SER A 74 10.67 -3.77 -9.24
N VAL A 75 11.01 -4.38 -10.39
CA VAL A 75 11.79 -5.62 -10.44
C VAL A 75 13.15 -5.44 -9.79
N TYR A 76 13.90 -4.38 -10.14
CA TYR A 76 15.19 -4.09 -9.50
C TYR A 76 15.07 -3.93 -7.98
N LYS A 77 14.02 -3.25 -7.50
CA LYS A 77 13.78 -3.08 -6.07
C LYS A 77 13.60 -4.43 -5.37
N VAL A 78 12.79 -5.32 -5.95
CA VAL A 78 12.53 -6.66 -5.39
C VAL A 78 13.79 -7.51 -5.40
N VAL A 79 14.51 -7.55 -6.52
CA VAL A 79 15.77 -8.32 -6.64
C VAL A 79 16.83 -7.79 -5.67
N ARG A 80 16.96 -6.46 -5.54
CA ARG A 80 17.87 -5.84 -4.58
C ARG A 80 17.49 -6.16 -3.14
N GLU A 81 16.20 -6.07 -2.79
CA GLU A 81 15.70 -6.43 -1.47
C GLU A 81 16.07 -7.87 -1.11
N TYR A 82 15.87 -8.80 -2.04
CA TYR A 82 16.26 -10.20 -1.83
C TYR A 82 17.78 -10.37 -1.73
N ARG A 83 18.57 -9.67 -2.53
CA ARG A 83 20.04 -9.77 -2.48
C ARG A 83 20.63 -9.24 -1.16
N THR A 84 19.99 -8.23 -0.56
CA THR A 84 20.46 -7.65 0.70
C THR A 84 19.96 -8.41 1.93
N ARG A 85 18.71 -8.88 1.93
CA ARG A 85 18.07 -9.48 3.13
C ARG A 85 17.84 -10.99 3.04
N HIS A 86 18.01 -11.61 1.87
CA HIS A 86 17.70 -13.01 1.57
C HIS A 86 16.26 -13.45 1.85
N SER A 87 15.37 -12.52 2.23
CA SER A 87 13.98 -12.76 2.57
C SER A 87 13.15 -11.48 2.31
N PHE A 88 11.86 -11.66 2.06
CA PHE A 88 10.91 -10.57 1.90
C PHE A 88 10.19 -10.31 3.21
N ALA A 89 10.41 -9.13 3.80
CA ALA A 89 9.65 -8.71 4.96
C ALA A 89 8.23 -8.32 4.55
N ALA A 90 7.26 -8.72 5.37
CA ALA A 90 5.92 -8.17 5.28
C ALA A 90 5.98 -6.64 5.42
N PRO A 91 5.10 -5.89 4.72
CA PRO A 91 4.96 -4.47 4.98
C PRO A 91 4.72 -4.27 6.47
N LEU A 92 5.45 -3.34 7.09
CA LEU A 92 5.16 -2.93 8.46
C LEU A 92 3.71 -2.44 8.46
N THR A 93 2.83 -3.23 9.06
CA THR A 93 1.51 -2.73 9.41
C THR A 93 1.78 -1.69 10.49
N ASN A 94 1.38 -0.45 10.23
CA ASN A 94 1.32 0.54 11.30
C ASN A 94 0.31 -0.02 12.29
N GLN A 95 0.77 -0.77 13.28
CA GLN A 95 -0.07 -1.13 14.41
C GLN A 95 -0.59 0.19 14.94
N ASN A 96 -1.91 0.29 15.12
CA ASN A 96 -2.51 1.46 15.74
C ASN A 96 -1.73 1.72 17.03
N ARG A 97 -1.14 2.91 17.15
CA ARG A 97 -0.35 3.27 18.33
C ARG A 97 -1.25 3.08 19.55
N LYS A 98 -0.90 2.11 20.41
CA LYS A 98 -1.64 1.86 21.65
C LYS A 98 -1.68 3.16 22.46
N HIS A 99 -2.87 3.58 22.87
CA HIS A 99 -3.00 4.73 23.76
C HIS A 99 -2.56 4.31 25.17
N CYS A 100 -2.18 5.26 26.04
CA CYS A 100 -1.78 4.94 27.42
C CYS A 100 -2.88 4.20 28.20
N ILE A 101 -4.15 4.46 27.87
CA ILE A 101 -5.29 3.71 28.43
C ILE A 101 -5.29 2.24 27.98
N ASP A 102 -4.80 1.91 26.78
CA ASP A 102 -4.82 0.53 26.26
C ASP A 102 -3.75 -0.34 26.93
N LEU A 103 -2.78 0.29 27.60
CA LEU A 103 -1.72 -0.41 28.33
C LEU A 103 -2.18 -0.88 29.72
N VAL A 104 -3.23 -0.26 30.27
CA VAL A 104 -3.75 -0.55 31.61
C VAL A 104 -4.82 -1.65 31.53
N ASP A 105 -4.78 -2.63 32.45
CA ASP A 105 -5.76 -3.71 32.50
C ASP A 105 -7.18 -3.21 32.81
N HIS A 106 -8.20 -3.97 32.44
CA HIS A 106 -9.59 -3.65 32.73
C HIS A 106 -9.88 -3.59 34.25
N GLY A 107 -9.23 -4.45 35.04
CA GLY A 107 -9.33 -4.43 36.50
C GLY A 107 -8.84 -3.10 37.09
N ASP A 108 -7.64 -2.70 36.72
CA ASP A 108 -7.01 -1.46 37.19
C ASP A 108 -7.80 -0.22 36.77
N LYS A 109 -8.28 -0.18 35.52
CA LYS A 109 -9.19 0.87 35.04
C LYS A 109 -10.42 1.00 35.91
N SER A 110 -10.98 -0.13 36.35
CA SER A 110 -12.19 -0.16 37.17
C SER A 110 -11.92 0.26 38.61
N ALA A 111 -10.76 -0.10 39.17
CA ALA A 111 -10.30 0.37 40.47
C ALA A 111 -10.07 1.89 40.49
N ILE A 112 -9.36 2.44 39.47
CA ILE A 112 -9.14 3.88 39.33
C ILE A 112 -10.48 4.62 39.20
N ARG A 113 -11.41 4.13 38.35
CA ARG A 113 -12.76 4.71 38.26
C ARG A 113 -13.48 4.72 39.60
N ARG A 114 -13.41 3.64 40.37
CA ARG A 114 -14.04 3.56 41.70
C ARG A 114 -13.49 4.62 42.64
N LYS A 115 -12.16 4.80 42.69
CA LYS A 115 -11.51 5.84 43.52
C LYS A 115 -11.93 7.24 43.06
N VAL A 116 -11.95 7.51 41.75
CA VAL A 116 -12.45 8.79 41.21
C VAL A 116 -13.91 9.04 41.61
N HIS A 117 -14.78 8.03 41.51
CA HIS A 117 -16.18 8.15 41.93
C HIS A 117 -16.34 8.39 43.44
N GLN A 118 -15.45 7.86 44.28
CA GLN A 118 -15.47 8.13 45.72
C GLN A 118 -15.20 9.60 46.03
N PHE A 119 -14.29 10.27 45.30
CA PHE A 119 -14.09 11.72 45.44
C PHE A 119 -15.36 12.51 45.09
N VAL A 120 -16.03 12.13 43.99
CA VAL A 120 -17.31 12.75 43.59
C VAL A 120 -18.38 12.55 44.67
N PHE A 121 -18.49 11.36 45.24
CA PHE A 121 -19.44 11.08 46.32
C PHE A 121 -19.17 11.88 47.59
N ARG A 122 -17.89 12.19 47.87
CA ARG A 122 -17.47 13.05 48.98
C ARG A 122 -17.59 14.55 48.67
N ASN A 123 -18.13 14.92 47.49
CA ASN A 123 -18.18 16.29 46.97
C ASN A 123 -16.79 16.96 46.89
N GLU A 124 -15.73 16.16 46.71
CA GLU A 124 -14.37 16.65 46.52
C GLU A 124 -13.99 16.62 45.03
N LEU A 125 -13.15 17.56 44.62
CA LEU A 125 -12.65 17.61 43.24
C LEU A 125 -11.58 16.54 42.99
N PRO A 126 -11.82 15.57 42.08
CA PRO A 126 -10.81 14.58 41.72
C PRO A 126 -9.72 15.22 40.84
N THR A 127 -8.67 15.69 41.49
CA THR A 127 -7.46 16.21 40.82
C THR A 127 -6.46 15.08 40.59
N ILE A 128 -5.68 15.18 39.50
CA ILE A 128 -4.74 14.14 39.08
C ILE A 128 -3.80 13.72 40.22
N HIS A 129 -3.25 14.67 40.98
CA HIS A 129 -2.34 14.38 42.08
C HIS A 129 -3.04 13.61 43.22
N ARG A 130 -4.27 13.98 43.58
CA ARG A 130 -5.03 13.30 44.64
C ARG A 130 -5.39 11.88 44.24
N VAL A 131 -5.89 11.71 43.01
CA VAL A 131 -6.22 10.38 42.47
C VAL A 131 -4.98 9.51 42.40
N LEU A 132 -3.84 10.05 41.97
CA LEU A 132 -2.59 9.31 41.90
C LEU A 132 -2.11 8.86 43.29
N LYS A 133 -2.25 9.70 44.31
CA LYS A 133 -1.94 9.34 45.70
C LYS A 133 -2.83 8.19 46.17
N GLU A 134 -4.15 8.34 46.04
CA GLU A 134 -5.11 7.37 46.55
C GLU A 134 -5.14 6.03 45.81
N VAL A 135 -4.60 5.97 44.59
CA VAL A 135 -4.43 4.74 43.80
C VAL A 135 -3.16 4.00 44.21
N ASN A 136 -2.15 4.71 44.70
CA ASN A 136 -0.88 4.13 45.17
C ASN A 136 -0.90 3.80 46.68
N ASP A 137 -1.87 4.34 47.42
CA ASP A 137 -2.18 4.00 48.83
C ASP A 137 -3.05 2.73 48.92
#